data_AF-A0ABD7FYA2-F1
#
_entry.id   AF-A0ABD7FYA2-F1
#
_cell.length_a   1.000
_cell.length_b   1.000
_cell.length_c   1.000
_cell.angle_alpha   90.00
_cell.angle_beta   90.00
_cell.angle_gamma   90.00
#
_symmetry.space_group_name_H-M   'P 1'
#
loop_
_entity.id
_entity.type
_entity.pdbx_description
1 polymer ?
#
loop_
_entity_poly.entity_id
_entity_poly.type
_entity_poly.pdbx_seq_one_letter_code
_entity_poly.pdbx_strand_id
1 'polypeptide(L)' 'MIKIHFHLLKNNLRWSSKIHQLNSDILQRHILPRINSNHYPIYFDFCEVSRTGKILSGSGIELGEFNIH' A
#
# COMPACT_ATOMS: atom_id res chain seq x y z
N MET A 1 2.46 10.62 14.35
CA MET A 1 2.69 10.39 12.91
C MET A 1 3.24 8.99 12.75
N ILE A 2 2.67 8.20 11.85
CA ILE A 2 3.06 6.81 11.57
C ILE A 2 4.03 6.83 10.38
N LYS A 3 5.15 6.13 10.48
CA LYS A 3 6.03 5.92 9.33
C LYS A 3 5.57 4.68 8.60
N ILE A 4 5.35 4.78 7.30
CA ILE A 4 4.95 3.65 6.45
C ILE A 4 5.99 3.41 5.38
N HIS A 5 6.35 2.15 5.15
CA HIS A 5 7.14 1.73 3.99
C HIS A 5 6.23 0.97 3.04
N PHE A 6 6.29 1.32 1.77
CA PHE A 6 5.56 0.66 0.69
C PHE A 6 6.53 -0.10 -0.19
N HIS A 7 6.10 -1.26 -0.68
CA HIS A 7 6.77 -2.05 -1.69
C HIS A 7 5.75 -2.54 -2.72
N LEU A 8 5.87 -2.08 -3.96
CA LEU A 8 5.13 -2.63 -5.09
C LEU A 8 5.99 -3.69 -5.78
N LEU A 9 5.41 -4.87 -5.99
CA LEU A 9 6.11 -6.00 -6.61
C LEU A 9 6.47 -5.68 -8.07
N LYS A 10 5.53 -5.06 -8.80
CA LYS A 10 5.78 -4.59 -10.17
C LYS A 10 6.86 -3.51 -10.14
N ASN A 11 7.95 -3.75 -10.86
CA ASN A 11 9.15 -2.90 -10.93
C ASN A 11 9.93 -2.77 -9.61
N ASN A 12 9.64 -3.58 -8.58
CA ASN A 12 10.30 -3.55 -7.27
C ASN A 12 10.36 -2.13 -6.67
N LEU A 13 9.29 -1.35 -6.82
CA LEU A 13 9.26 0.05 -6.41
C LEU A 13 9.09 0.14 -4.89
N ARG A 14 9.96 0.91 -4.22
CA ARG A 14 9.94 1.08 -2.76
C ARG A 14 10.01 2.54 -2.38
N TRP A 15 9.23 2.95 -1.39
CA TRP A 15 9.31 4.29 -0.82
C TRP A 15 8.75 4.31 0.60
N SER A 16 8.92 5.45 1.28
CA SER A 16 8.35 5.67 2.60
C SER A 16 7.61 6.98 2.66
N SER A 17 6.64 7.06 3.56
CA SER A 17 5.90 8.28 3.85
C SER A 17 5.64 8.41 5.34
N LYS A 18 5.30 9.60 5.79
CA LYS A 18 4.70 9.82 7.10
C LYS A 18 3.22 10.11 6.92
N ILE A 19 2.38 9.35 7.61
CA ILE A 19 0.93 9.51 7.59
C ILE A 19 0.42 9.85 8.99
N HIS A 20 -0.68 10.60 9.07
CA HIS A 20 -1.30 10.92 10.36
C HIS A 20 -2.23 9.81 10.84
N GLN A 21 -2.87 9.12 9.90
CA GLN A 21 -3.82 8.05 10.15
C GLN A 21 -3.58 6.93 9.15
N LEU A 22 -3.76 5.68 9.59
CA LEU A 22 -3.80 4.53 8.70
C LEU A 22 -5.23 4.37 8.21
N ASN A 23 -5.50 4.82 6.99
CA ASN A 23 -6.80 4.61 6.33
C ASN A 23 -6.58 4.30 4.84
N SER A 24 -7.54 3.60 4.23
CA SER A 24 -7.45 3.18 2.83
C SER A 24 -7.26 4.36 1.88
N ASP A 25 -7.97 5.47 2.08
CA ASP A 25 -7.89 6.65 1.21
C ASP A 25 -6.48 7.29 1.18
N ILE A 26 -5.81 7.37 2.33
CA ILE A 26 -4.44 7.85 2.48
C ILE A 26 -3.48 6.87 1.78
N LEU A 27 -3.66 5.56 1.97
CA LEU A 27 -2.86 4.55 1.30
C LEU A 27 -3.00 4.66 -0.23
N GLN A 28 -4.23 4.81 -0.74
CA GLN A 28 -4.50 5.01 -2.17
C GLN A 28 -3.76 6.23 -2.71
N ARG A 29 -3.84 7.39 -2.03
CA ARG A 29 -3.14 8.61 -2.45
C ARG A 29 -1.62 8.44 -2.57
N HIS A 30 -1.02 7.57 -1.78
CA HIS A 30 0.41 7.28 -1.86
C HIS A 30 0.77 6.31 -2.99
N ILE A 31 -0.11 5.37 -3.30
CA ILE A 31 0.17 4.26 -4.22
C ILE A 31 -0.22 4.59 -5.66
N LEU A 32 -1.38 5.21 -5.88
CA LEU A 32 -1.92 5.45 -7.23
C LEU A 32 -1.01 6.24 -8.16
N PRO A 33 -0.32 7.30 -7.72
CA PRO A 33 0.62 8.02 -8.59
C PRO A 33 1.82 7.17 -9.05
N ARG A 34 2.05 6.02 -8.41
CA ARG A 34 3.19 5.13 -8.63
C ARG A 34 2.83 3.84 -9.36
N ILE A 35 1.54 3.52 -9.47
CA ILE A 35 1.05 2.38 -10.24
C ILE A 35 0.86 2.84 -11.70
N ASN A 36 1.77 2.41 -12.58
CA ASN A 36 1.69 2.66 -14.04
C ASN A 36 0.65 1.74 -14.74
N SER A 37 -0.53 1.56 -14.17
CA SER A 37 -1.50 0.58 -14.69
C SER A 37 -2.91 0.87 -14.24
N ASN A 38 -3.89 0.53 -15.09
CA ASN A 38 -5.33 0.60 -14.86
C ASN A 38 -5.83 -0.35 -13.74
N HIS A 39 -5.02 -0.66 -12.72
CA HIS A 39 -5.37 -1.58 -11.62
C HIS A 39 -6.32 -0.95 -10.61
N TYR A 40 -7.28 -0.14 -11.07
CA TYR A 40 -8.39 0.29 -10.24
C TYR A 40 -9.51 -0.75 -10.34
N PRO A 41 -10.14 -1.12 -9.22
CA PRO A 41 -9.88 -0.69 -7.83
C PRO A 41 -8.65 -1.38 -7.20
N ILE A 42 -8.08 -0.74 -6.17
CA ILE A 42 -7.11 -1.35 -5.25
C ILE A 42 -7.70 -1.47 -3.84
N TYR A 43 -7.33 -2.54 -3.14
CA TYR A 43 -7.77 -2.85 -1.79
C TYR A 43 -6.59 -3.07 -0.85
N PHE A 44 -6.85 -3.01 0.46
CA PHE A 44 -5.83 -3.20 1.49
C PHE A 44 -6.32 -4.14 2.55
N ASP A 45 -5.45 -5.09 2.91
CA ASP A 45 -5.59 -5.88 4.12
C ASP A 45 -4.48 -5.46 5.08
N PHE A 46 -4.79 -5.35 6.37
CA PHE A 46 -3.82 -4.95 7.38
C PHE A 46 -3.89 -5.89 8.58
N CYS A 47 -2.73 -6.37 9.03
CA CYS A 47 -2.56 -7.15 10.24
C CYS A 47 -1.90 -6.27 11.31
N GLU A 48 -2.65 -5.96 12.36
CA GLU A 48 -2.16 -5.10 13.44
C GLU A 48 -1.00 -5.75 14.21
N VAL A 49 -1.02 -7.08 14.36
CA VAL A 49 -0.01 -7.85 15.12
C VAL A 49 1.36 -7.80 14.43
N SER A 50 1.40 -8.05 13.12
CA SER A 50 2.65 -7.99 12.34
C SER A 50 3.00 -6.57 11.90
N ARG A 51 2.07 -5.62 12.05
CA ARG A 51 2.18 -4.24 11.54
C ARG A 51 2.46 -4.18 10.03
N THR A 52 1.97 -5.18 9.30
CA THR A 52 2.11 -5.30 7.84
C THR A 52 0.74 -5.34 7.18
N GLY A 53 0.69 -4.91 5.93
CA GLY A 53 -0.50 -4.98 5.10
C GLY A 53 -0.19 -5.30 3.66
N LYS A 54 -1.19 -5.82 2.97
CA LYS A 54 -1.13 -6.18 1.55
C LYS A 54 -1.84 -5.12 0.71
N ILE A 55 -1.36 -4.95 -0.51
CA ILE A 55 -1.97 -4.11 -1.54
C ILE A 55 -2.52 -5.06 -2.59
N LEU A 56 -3.83 -5.08 -2.78
CA LEU A 56 -4.52 -6.01 -3.66
C LEU A 56 -5.16 -5.27 -4.82
N SER A 57 -5.26 -5.92 -5.97
CA SER A 57 -6.04 -5.45 -7.12
C SER A 57 -7.52 -5.78 -6.98
N GLY A 58 -8.32 -5.29 -7.92
CA GLY A 58 -9.75 -5.58 -8.03
C GLY A 58 -10.12 -7.07 -8.06
N SER A 59 -9.19 -7.92 -8.53
CA SER A 59 -9.36 -9.37 -8.61
C SER A 59 -8.74 -10.11 -7.41
N GLY A 60 -8.25 -9.40 -6.39
CA GLY A 60 -7.60 -9.99 -5.22
C GLY A 60 -6.13 -10.37 -5.43
N ILE A 61 -5.55 -10.09 -6.60
CA ILE A 61 -4.13 -10.34 -6.86
C ILE A 61 -3.28 -9.35 -6.06
N GLU A 62 -2.25 -9.85 -5.39
CA GLU A 62 -1.28 -9.05 -4.64
C GLU A 62 -0.41 -8.20 -5.58
N LEU A 63 -0.47 -6.89 -5.40
CA LEU A 63 0.30 -5.88 -6.11
C LEU A 63 1.56 -5.45 -5.34
N GLY A 64 1.56 -5.68 -4.04
CA GLY A 64 2.58 -5.17 -3.12
C GLY A 64 2.19 -5.35 -1.66
N GLU A 65 3.05 -4.81 -0.80
CA GLU A 65 2.89 -4.80 0.64
C GLU A 65 3.29 -3.45 1.22
N PHE A 66 2.87 -3.21 2.46
CA PHE A 66 3.33 -2.09 3.26
C PHE A 66 3.55 -2.52 4.70
N ASN A 67 4.41 -1.81 5.41
CA ASN A 67 4.59 -1.99 6.85
C ASN A 67 4.61 -0.65 7.56
N ILE A 68 4.22 -0.64 8.83
CA ILE A 68 4.18 0.57 9.65
C ILE A 68 5.11 0.48 10.86
N HIS A 69 5.70 1.61 11.21
CA HIS A 69 6.56 1.80 12.39
C HIS A 69 6.02 2.92 13.27
#